data_AF-A0A447CUX0-F1
#
_entry.id   AF-A0A447CUX0-F1
#
_cell.length_a   1.000
_cell.length_b   1.000
_cell.length_c   1.000
_cell.angle_alpha   90.00
_cell.angle_beta   90.00
_cell.angle_gamma   90.00
#
_symmetry.space_group_name_H-M   'P 1'
#
loop_
_entity.id
_entity.type
_entity.pdbx_description
1 polymer ?
#
loop_
_entity_poly.entity_id
_entity_poly.type
_entity_poly.pdbx_seq_one_letter_code
_entity_poly.pdbx_strand_id
1 'polypeptide(L)'
;MAALTVLGTLHKARELLHAGSCDGLFEAIGALRGEASGPVRDCAYFALMETAAAGDGVASFTTLARPGEAALTLLDATIARLTAALH
;
A
#
# COMPACT_ATOMS: atom_id res chain seq x y z
N MET A 1 1.50 -9.54 15.65
CA MET A 1 2.55 -10.06 14.75
C MET A 1 2.22 -9.77 13.28
N ALA A 2 1.11 -10.27 12.73
CA ALA A 2 0.77 -10.08 11.30
C ALA A 2 0.53 -8.61 10.87
N ALA A 3 -0.14 -7.80 11.70
CA ALA A 3 -0.42 -6.40 11.36
C ALA A 3 0.86 -5.54 11.22
N LEU A 4 1.87 -5.77 12.07
CA LEU A 4 3.18 -5.10 11.98
C LEU A 4 3.93 -5.48 10.70
N THR A 5 3.84 -6.73 10.26
CA THR A 5 4.46 -7.16 8.98
C THR A 5 3.76 -6.54 7.76
N VAL A 6 2.45 -6.33 7.82
CA VAL A 6 1.70 -5.63 6.78
C VAL A 6 2.08 -4.16 6.73
N LEU A 7 2.15 -3.48 7.89
CA LEU A 7 2.63 -2.09 7.97
C LEU A 7 4.06 -1.93 7.43
N GLY A 8 4.97 -2.82 7.81
CA GLY A 8 6.34 -2.82 7.27
C GLY A 8 6.38 -3.00 5.75
N THR A 9 5.48 -3.84 5.20
CA THR A 9 5.34 -4.04 3.75
C THR A 9 4.83 -2.76 3.05
N LEU A 10 3.84 -2.08 3.64
CA LEU A 10 3.31 -0.82 3.11
C LEU A 10 4.35 0.31 3.14
N HIS A 11 5.13 0.43 4.22
CA HIS A 11 6.22 1.41 4.30
C HIS A 11 7.28 1.19 3.20
N LYS A 12 7.72 -0.05 2.99
CA LYS A 12 8.68 -0.37 1.93
C LYS A 12 8.12 -0.09 0.53
N ALA A 13 6.86 -0.43 0.28
CA ALA A 13 6.21 -0.13 -1.00
C ALA A 13 6.13 1.38 -1.26
N ARG A 14 5.88 2.18 -0.21
CA ARG A 14 5.93 3.64 -0.28
C ARG A 14 7.33 4.15 -0.62
N GLU A 15 8.38 3.60 0.00
CA GLU A 15 9.77 3.96 -0.31
C GLU A 15 10.12 3.65 -1.78
N LEU A 16 9.73 2.47 -2.28
CA LEU A 16 9.95 2.09 -3.68
C LEU A 16 9.25 3.02 -4.66
N LEU A 17 8.00 3.40 -4.39
CA LEU A 17 7.25 4.37 -5.20
C LEU A 17 7.87 5.78 -5.12
N HIS A 18 8.28 6.20 -3.93
CA HIS A 18 8.89 7.51 -3.73
C HIS A 18 10.25 7.64 -4.44
N ALA A 19 11.02 6.55 -4.48
CA ALA A 19 12.29 6.47 -5.20
C ALA A 19 12.11 6.38 -6.73
N GLY A 20 10.88 6.22 -7.24
CA GLY A 20 10.62 5.98 -8.66
C GLY A 20 11.07 4.61 -9.14
N SER A 21 11.29 3.65 -8.23
CA SER A 21 11.74 2.29 -8.55
C SER A 21 10.62 1.40 -9.09
N CYS A 22 9.37 1.83 -8.94
CA CYS A 22 8.19 1.12 -9.42
C CYS A 22 7.21 2.11 -10.05
N ASP A 23 6.55 1.69 -11.13
CA ASP A 23 5.58 2.48 -11.87
C ASP A 23 4.19 2.43 -11.24
N GLY A 24 3.99 1.68 -10.16
CA GLY A 24 2.68 1.59 -9.54
C GLY A 24 2.68 0.86 -8.22
N LEU A 25 1.59 1.04 -7.49
CA LEU A 25 1.43 0.48 -6.15
C LEU A 25 1.42 -1.06 -6.17
N PHE A 26 0.84 -1.65 -7.21
CA PHE A 26 0.80 -3.10 -7.39
C PHE A 26 2.18 -3.69 -7.68
N GLU A 27 2.98 -3.00 -8.48
CA GLU A 27 4.36 -3.38 -8.75
C GLU A 27 5.21 -3.24 -7.49
N ALA A 28 5.09 -2.14 -6.75
CA ALA A 28 5.82 -1.92 -5.51
C ALA A 28 5.55 -3.00 -4.45
N ILE A 29 4.28 -3.43 -4.26
CA ILE A 29 3.96 -4.54 -3.37
C ILE A 29 4.45 -5.87 -3.95
N GLY A 30 4.35 -6.06 -5.28
CA GLY A 30 4.82 -7.25 -5.97
C GLY A 30 6.34 -7.47 -5.89
N ALA A 31 7.12 -6.38 -5.93
CA ALA A 31 8.57 -6.38 -5.82
C ALA A 31 9.05 -6.95 -4.47
N LEU A 32 8.24 -6.83 -3.42
CA LEU A 32 8.53 -7.35 -2.08
C LEU A 32 8.32 -8.87 -1.96
N ARG A 33 8.20 -9.62 -3.06
CA ARG A 33 8.00 -11.09 -3.03
C ARG A 33 9.11 -11.85 -2.31
N GLY A 34 10.34 -11.33 -2.33
CA GLY A 34 11.48 -11.90 -1.59
C GLY A 34 11.52 -11.56 -0.11
N GLU A 35 10.71 -10.60 0.34
CA GLU A 35 10.79 -10.00 1.69
C GLU A 35 9.49 -10.19 2.50
N ALA A 36 8.36 -10.32 1.83
CA ALA A 36 7.04 -10.52 2.43
C ALA A 36 6.41 -11.80 1.87
N SER A 37 5.75 -12.58 2.73
CA SER A 37 5.01 -13.78 2.30
C SER A 37 3.80 -13.40 1.44
N GLY A 38 3.27 -14.37 0.67
CA GLY A 38 2.05 -14.18 -0.11
C GLY A 38 0.90 -13.58 0.70
N PRO A 39 0.51 -14.18 1.83
CA PRO A 39 -0.57 -13.66 2.67
C PRO A 39 -0.34 -12.23 3.18
N VAL A 40 0.90 -11.87 3.53
CA VAL A 40 1.20 -10.50 3.99
C VAL A 40 1.02 -9.49 2.86
N ARG A 41 1.46 -9.83 1.65
CA ARG A 41 1.22 -8.98 0.47
C ARG A 41 -0.26 -8.87 0.16
N ASP A 42 -1.01 -9.97 0.22
CA ASP A 42 -2.46 -9.97 -0.01
C ASP A 42 -3.18 -9.09 1.02
N CYS A 43 -2.82 -9.18 2.29
CA CYS A 43 -3.34 -8.29 3.33
C CYS A 43 -3.01 -6.81 3.06
N ALA A 44 -1.80 -6.50 2.59
CA ALA A 44 -1.43 -5.12 2.22
C ALA A 44 -2.29 -4.62 1.04
N TYR A 45 -2.51 -5.46 0.03
CA TYR A 45 -3.41 -5.19 -1.09
C TYR A 45 -4.85 -4.90 -0.63
N PHE A 46 -5.41 -5.77 0.21
CA PHE A 46 -6.78 -5.58 0.69
C PHE A 46 -6.91 -4.33 1.57
N ALA A 47 -5.92 -4.04 2.41
CA ALA A 47 -5.93 -2.82 3.22
C ALA A 47 -5.93 -1.54 2.37
N LEU A 48 -5.17 -1.52 1.27
CA LEU A 48 -5.16 -0.42 0.31
C LEU A 48 -6.53 -0.27 -0.37
N MET A 49 -7.13 -1.40 -0.76
CA MET A 49 -8.46 -1.43 -1.37
C MET A 49 -9.56 -0.90 -0.44
N GLU A 50 -9.54 -1.30 0.83
CA GLU A 50 -10.46 -0.81 1.84
C GLU A 50 -10.31 0.70 2.05
N THR A 51 -9.08 1.20 2.16
CA THR A 51 -8.84 2.63 2.35
C THR A 51 -9.32 3.43 1.13
N ALA A 52 -9.06 2.94 -0.08
CA ALA A 52 -9.52 3.57 -1.31
C ALA A 52 -11.06 3.62 -1.39
N ALA A 53 -11.73 2.55 -0.96
CA ALA A 53 -13.19 2.48 -0.90
C ALA A 53 -13.78 3.41 0.18
N ALA A 54 -13.07 3.61 1.29
CA ALA A 54 -13.50 4.51 2.37
C ALA A 54 -13.29 6.00 2.06
N GLY A 55 -12.34 6.34 1.18
CA GLY A 55 -11.91 7.71 0.87
C GLY A 55 -12.67 8.45 -0.24
N ASP A 56 -13.95 8.11 -0.48
CA ASP A 56 -14.85 8.83 -1.41
C ASP A 56 -14.56 8.63 -2.92
N GLY A 57 -14.12 7.44 -3.35
CA GLY A 57 -14.25 6.98 -4.74
C GLY A 57 -13.39 7.67 -5.82
N VAL A 58 -12.59 8.70 -5.48
CA VAL A 58 -11.77 9.45 -6.46
C VAL A 58 -10.46 8.75 -6.81
N ALA A 59 -9.96 7.86 -5.95
CA ALA A 59 -8.87 6.96 -6.29
C ALA A 59 -9.40 5.78 -7.15
N SER A 60 -9.70 6.04 -8.42
CA SER A 60 -9.95 4.97 -9.38
C SER A 60 -8.76 4.00 -9.38
N PHE A 61 -9.01 2.70 -9.54
CA PHE A 61 -7.96 1.68 -9.72
C PHE A 61 -6.92 2.09 -10.78
N THR A 62 -7.34 2.85 -11.79
CA THR A 62 -6.46 3.40 -12.83
C THR A 62 -5.48 4.45 -12.30
N THR A 63 -5.86 5.22 -11.28
CA THR A 63 -5.02 6.17 -10.55
C THR A 63 -3.99 5.44 -9.67
N LEU A 64 -4.34 4.26 -9.14
CA LEU A 64 -3.45 3.43 -8.30
C LEU A 64 -2.46 2.59 -9.12
N ALA A 65 -2.80 2.32 -10.37
CA ALA A 65 -1.95 1.61 -11.32
C ALA A 65 -0.83 2.49 -11.90
N ARG A 66 -0.85 3.81 -11.65
CA ARG A 66 0.15 4.76 -12.11
C ARG A 66 0.98 5.31 -10.95
N PRO A 67 2.26 5.67 -11.20
CA PRO A 67 3.10 6.22 -10.16
C PRO A 67 2.69 7.67 -9.96
N GLY A 68 2.64 8.12 -8.71
CA GLY A 68 2.33 9.52 -8.43
C GLY A 68 1.80 9.79 -7.03
N GLU A 69 1.48 11.06 -6.82
CA GLU A 69 1.05 11.62 -5.54
C GLU A 69 -0.19 10.92 -4.97
N ALA A 70 -1.12 10.49 -5.82
CA ALA A 70 -2.31 9.75 -5.39
C ALA A 70 -1.99 8.36 -4.82
N ALA A 71 -1.02 7.63 -5.39
CA ALA A 71 -0.60 6.32 -4.88
C ALA A 71 0.11 6.46 -3.54
N LEU A 72 0.98 7.47 -3.40
CA LEU A 72 1.63 7.81 -2.13
C LEU A 72 0.61 8.25 -1.06
N THR A 73 -0.37 9.07 -1.44
CA THR A 73 -1.45 9.51 -0.54
C THR A 73 -2.28 8.34 -0.04
N LEU A 74 -2.61 7.37 -0.91
CA LEU A 74 -3.34 6.17 -0.49
C LEU A 74 -2.51 5.32 0.48
N LEU A 75 -1.21 5.16 0.23
CA LEU A 75 -0.31 4.45 1.13
C LEU A 75 -0.25 5.12 2.50
N ASP A 76 -0.08 6.45 2.52
CA ASP A 76 -0.04 7.23 3.76
C ASP A 76 -1.36 7.14 4.54
N ALA A 77 -2.50 7.27 3.86
CA ALA A 77 -3.81 7.10 4.48
C ALA A 77 -4.01 5.68 5.04
N THR A 78 -3.54 4.65 4.32
CA THR A 78 -3.66 3.25 4.76
C THR A 78 -2.77 2.95 5.96
N ILE A 79 -1.53 3.44 5.94
CA ILE A 79 -0.58 3.31 7.06
C ILE A 79 -1.16 4.00 8.30
N ALA A 80 -1.69 5.22 8.16
CA ALA A 80 -2.31 5.96 9.26
C ALA A 80 -3.52 5.20 9.84
N ARG A 81 -4.42 4.69 8.98
CA ARG A 81 -5.59 3.91 9.38
C ARG A 81 -5.20 2.64 10.15
N LEU A 82 -4.25 1.86 9.63
CA LEU A 82 -3.82 0.62 10.28
C LEU A 82 -3.07 0.90 11.58
N THR A 83 -2.24 1.95 11.63
CA THR A 83 -1.56 2.37 12.86
C THR A 83 -2.57 2.79 13.94
N ALA A 84 -3.60 3.54 13.56
CA ALA A 84 -4.66 3.96 14.48
C ALA A 84 -5.46 2.77 15.05
N ALA A 85 -5.66 1.71 14.25
CA ALA A 85 -6.36 0.49 14.69
C ALA A 85 -5.53 -0.41 15.61
N LEU A 86 -4.23 -0.14 15.77
CA LEU A 86 -3.34 -0.88 16.68
C LEU A 86 -3.27 -0.26 18.09
N HIS A 87 -3.80 0.94 18.28
CA HIS A 87 -3.94 1.62 19.57
C HIS A 87 -5.35 1.43 20.14
#